data_AF-A0AAV0D0W4-F1
#
_entry.id   AF-A0AAV0D0W4-F1
#
_cell.length_a   1.000
_cell.length_b   1.000
_cell.length_c   1.000
_cell.angle_alpha   90.00
_cell.angle_beta   90.00
_cell.angle_gamma   90.00
#
_symmetry.space_group_name_H-M   'P 1'
#
loop_
_entity.id
_entity.type
_entity.pdbx_description
1 polymer ?
#
loop_
_entity_poly.entity_id
_entity_poly.type
_entity_poly.pdbx_seq_one_letter_code
_entity_poly.pdbx_strand_id
1 'polypeptide(L)'
;MVALINFQPIHRAYHHTGLSVFPDNPRSASYRRRRWDSGRGNRTLRCGIAEPSGQPAPMGQKTKYNDGLFEKVFMSLFARKMEKFGGQKGRSSEVKRKGWFGYDYESFVELSRRVMQGRNRPQQQQVVREVLLSMLPPAAPAQVVEAEVNGVKQKSGVLIKKCRYLENSGCVGMCVNMCKLPTQDFFTKEFGLPLTMNPNFEDMSCEMVYGQEPPPYEQDPVAKQPCLADICSMANPRSSVCHKLQA
;
A
#
# COMPACT_ATOMS: atom_id res chain seq x y z
N MET A 1 14.18 39.65 -5.05
CA MET A 1 13.83 38.86 -6.25
C MET A 1 13.12 37.60 -5.80
N VAL A 2 11.80 37.59 -5.87
CA VAL A 2 10.95 36.45 -5.53
C VAL A 2 10.66 35.70 -6.84
N ALA A 3 11.10 34.45 -6.94
CA ALA A 3 10.75 33.59 -8.07
C ALA A 3 9.54 32.72 -7.69
N LEU A 4 8.40 33.03 -8.30
CA LEU A 4 7.18 32.23 -8.28
C LEU A 4 7.39 31.02 -9.20
N ILE A 5 7.32 29.81 -8.65
CA ILE A 5 7.32 28.57 -9.45
C ILE A 5 5.86 28.21 -9.73
N ASN A 6 5.43 28.50 -10.95
CA ASN A 6 4.14 28.16 -11.52
C ASN A 6 4.15 26.66 -11.89
N PHE A 7 3.29 25.85 -11.26
CA PHE A 7 3.05 24.45 -11.65
C PHE A 7 2.05 24.41 -12.81
N GLN A 8 2.50 24.04 -14.00
CA GLN A 8 1.61 23.63 -15.10
C GLN A 8 1.35 22.11 -15.04
N PRO A 9 0.10 21.64 -15.21
CA PRO A 9 -0.22 20.22 -15.26
C PRO A 9 0.13 19.61 -16.62
N ILE A 10 0.91 18.52 -16.59
CA ILE A 10 1.24 17.70 -17.77
C ILE A 10 0.08 16.73 -18.02
N HIS A 11 -0.90 17.15 -18.82
CA HIS A 11 -1.77 16.22 -19.55
C HIS A 11 -1.76 16.63 -21.02
N ARG A 12 -0.83 16.05 -21.78
CA ARG A 12 -0.84 16.09 -23.24
C ARG A 12 -1.40 14.77 -23.74
N ALA A 13 -2.72 14.70 -23.89
CA ALA A 13 -3.39 13.61 -24.59
C ALA A 13 -2.96 13.68 -26.06
N TYR A 14 -2.18 12.69 -26.52
CA TYR A 14 -1.87 12.53 -27.93
C TYR A 14 -3.01 11.77 -28.61
N HIS A 15 -3.61 12.43 -29.60
CA HIS A 15 -4.49 11.81 -30.58
C HIS A 15 -3.71 10.75 -31.38
N HIS A 16 -4.19 9.51 -31.39
CA HIS A 16 -3.85 8.58 -32.45
C HIS A 16 -4.84 8.76 -33.60
N THR A 17 -4.39 9.47 -34.63
CA THR A 17 -4.92 9.36 -36.00
C THR A 17 -4.48 8.02 -36.57
N GLY A 18 -5.42 7.17 -37.02
CA GLY A 18 -5.07 5.91 -37.67
C GLY A 18 -6.24 4.99 -37.96
N LEU A 19 -6.92 5.28 -39.07
CA LEU A 19 -7.76 4.42 -39.91
C LEU A 19 -8.84 3.55 -39.24
N SER A 20 -10.07 4.07 -39.38
CA SER A 20 -11.32 3.36 -39.52
C SER A 20 -11.21 2.13 -40.43
N VAL A 21 -11.54 0.96 -39.90
CA VAL A 21 -12.06 -0.15 -40.70
C VAL A 21 -13.35 -0.64 -40.04
N PHE A 22 -14.42 -0.50 -40.82
CA PHE A 22 -15.79 -1.00 -40.65
C PHE A 22 -16.87 -0.01 -40.17
N PRO A 23 -18.08 -0.08 -40.80
CA PRO A 23 -18.89 1.08 -41.13
C PRO A 23 -19.93 1.42 -40.06
N ASP A 24 -20.29 2.70 -40.01
CA ASP A 24 -21.48 3.19 -39.34
C ASP A 24 -22.74 2.50 -39.89
N ASN A 25 -23.47 1.80 -39.02
CA ASN A 25 -24.89 1.55 -39.22
C ASN A 25 -25.62 1.74 -37.87
N PRO A 26 -26.42 2.81 -37.70
CA PRO A 26 -27.06 3.12 -36.43
C PRO A 26 -28.42 2.41 -36.35
N ARG A 27 -28.45 1.07 -36.26
CA ARG A 27 -29.68 0.33 -35.87
C ARG A 27 -29.32 -0.93 -35.09
N SER A 28 -29.89 -1.02 -33.88
CA SER A 28 -29.95 -2.19 -32.96
C SER A 28 -28.98 -2.25 -31.76
N ALA A 29 -28.97 -1.22 -30.91
CA ALA A 29 -28.66 -1.44 -29.49
C ALA A 29 -29.85 -2.15 -28.83
N SER A 30 -29.76 -3.47 -28.72
CA SER A 30 -30.74 -4.32 -28.04
C SER A 30 -30.72 -4.02 -26.53
N TYR A 31 -31.61 -3.12 -26.09
CA TYR A 31 -31.94 -2.94 -24.68
C TYR A 31 -32.45 -4.26 -24.11
N ARG A 32 -31.61 -5.00 -23.39
CA ARG A 32 -32.01 -6.23 -22.71
C ARG A 32 -32.82 -5.85 -21.47
N ARG A 33 -34.12 -5.67 -21.68
CA ARG A 33 -35.14 -5.40 -20.65
C ARG A 33 -35.31 -6.66 -19.79
N ARG A 34 -34.52 -6.83 -18.71
CA ARG A 34 -34.82 -7.87 -17.72
C ARG A 34 -36.05 -7.45 -16.92
N ARG A 35 -37.18 -8.07 -17.21
CA ARG A 35 -38.42 -7.97 -16.41
C ARG A 35 -38.20 -8.79 -15.14
N TRP A 36 -37.91 -8.12 -14.02
CA TRP A 36 -38.03 -8.74 -12.71
C TRP A 36 -39.51 -8.68 -12.32
N ASP A 37 -40.14 -9.85 -12.24
CA ASP A 37 -41.51 -10.00 -11.76
C ASP A 37 -41.46 -10.17 -10.24
N SER A 38 -41.79 -9.10 -9.52
CA SER A 38 -41.96 -9.10 -8.07
C SER A 38 -43.01 -8.03 -7.77
N GLY A 39 -44.14 -8.48 -7.25
CA GLY A 39 -45.40 -7.74 -7.24
C GLY A 39 -45.39 -6.36 -6.57
N ARG A 40 -46.38 -5.56 -7.00
CA ARG A 40 -46.92 -4.33 -6.38
C ARG A 40 -45.91 -3.22 -6.09
N GLY A 41 -45.73 -2.37 -7.10
CA GLY A 41 -45.18 -1.03 -6.97
C GLY A 41 -44.53 -0.61 -8.26
N ASN A 42 -45.19 0.24 -9.05
CA ASN A 42 -44.72 0.69 -10.36
C ASN A 42 -43.56 1.70 -10.23
N ARG A 43 -42.43 1.25 -9.66
CA ARG A 43 -41.17 2.01 -9.59
C ARG A 43 -40.20 1.38 -10.57
N THR A 44 -40.18 1.91 -11.79
CA THR A 44 -39.11 1.69 -12.76
C THR A 44 -37.81 2.31 -12.22
N LEU A 45 -36.98 1.51 -11.56
CA LEU A 45 -35.64 1.92 -11.15
C LEU A 45 -34.77 2.07 -12.41
N ARG A 46 -34.52 3.31 -12.81
CA ARG A 46 -33.62 3.66 -13.92
C ARG A 46 -32.21 3.81 -13.37
N CYS A 47 -31.41 2.75 -13.42
CA CYS A 47 -29.99 2.82 -13.07
C CYS A 47 -29.22 3.44 -14.26
N GLY A 48 -28.61 4.61 -14.02
CA GLY A 48 -27.63 5.22 -14.93
C GLY A 48 -26.22 4.74 -14.61
N ILE A 49 -25.32 4.81 -15.60
CA ILE A 49 -23.89 4.56 -15.41
C ILE A 49 -23.32 5.75 -14.62
N ALA A 50 -22.73 5.49 -13.45
CA ALA A 50 -22.21 6.51 -12.53
C ALA A 50 -20.79 7.00 -12.89
N GLU A 51 -20.32 6.73 -14.11
CA GLU A 51 -19.00 7.17 -14.58
C GLU A 51 -19.10 8.52 -15.28
N PRO A 52 -18.19 9.48 -15.01
CA PRO A 52 -18.19 10.81 -15.62
C PRO A 52 -17.99 10.76 -17.15
N SER A 53 -17.49 9.64 -17.70
CA SER A 53 -17.35 9.40 -19.14
C SER A 53 -18.64 8.91 -19.81
N GLY A 54 -19.64 8.46 -19.05
CA GLY A 54 -20.88 7.87 -19.57
C GLY A 54 -20.69 6.55 -20.34
N GLN A 55 -19.48 6.01 -20.42
CA GLN A 55 -19.19 4.70 -20.99
C GLN A 55 -19.19 3.68 -19.86
N PRO A 56 -19.70 2.45 -20.07
CA PRO A 56 -19.53 1.40 -19.07
C PRO A 56 -18.03 1.14 -18.93
N ALA A 57 -17.51 1.06 -17.69
CA ALA A 57 -16.16 0.57 -17.45
C ALA A 57 -15.92 -0.68 -18.32
N PRO A 58 -14.82 -0.75 -19.08
CA PRO A 58 -14.53 -1.89 -19.95
C PRO A 58 -14.24 -3.12 -19.08
N MET A 59 -15.30 -3.77 -18.62
CA MET A 59 -15.26 -4.99 -17.83
C MET A 59 -14.63 -6.08 -18.68
N GLY A 60 -13.40 -6.48 -18.33
CA GLY A 60 -12.67 -7.57 -18.99
C GLY A 60 -11.66 -7.16 -20.06
N GLN A 61 -11.48 -5.86 -20.35
CA GLN A 61 -10.34 -5.42 -21.16
C GLN A 61 -9.13 -5.19 -20.24
N LYS A 62 -8.10 -6.04 -20.35
CA LYS A 62 -6.86 -5.83 -19.63
C LYS A 62 -6.18 -4.56 -20.14
N THR A 63 -5.97 -3.58 -19.27
CA THR A 63 -5.15 -2.41 -19.57
C THR A 63 -3.71 -2.87 -19.83
N LYS A 64 -3.16 -2.53 -21.00
CA LYS A 64 -1.77 -2.81 -21.35
C LYS A 64 -0.91 -1.66 -20.84
N TYR A 65 -0.21 -1.89 -19.74
CA TYR A 65 0.77 -0.93 -19.21
C TYR A 65 2.04 -0.95 -20.06
N ASN A 66 2.59 0.23 -20.36
CA ASN A 66 3.85 0.38 -21.06
C ASN A 66 4.96 0.61 -20.04
N ASP A 67 5.58 -0.47 -19.58
CA ASP A 67 6.61 -0.41 -18.56
C ASP A 67 7.83 0.39 -19.08
N GLY A 68 8.18 1.45 -18.35
CA GLY A 68 9.39 2.24 -18.61
C GLY A 68 10.68 1.44 -18.36
N LEU A 69 11.83 2.03 -18.66
CA LEU A 69 13.13 1.36 -18.44
C LEU A 69 13.35 1.03 -16.95
N PHE A 70 13.00 1.97 -16.06
CA PHE A 70 13.14 1.79 -14.62
C PHE A 70 12.17 0.73 -14.08
N GLU A 71 10.93 0.72 -14.55
CA GLU A 71 9.91 -0.26 -14.17
C GLU A 71 10.31 -1.67 -14.62
N LYS A 72 10.82 -1.82 -15.85
CA LYS A 72 11.36 -3.10 -16.35
C LYS A 72 12.53 -3.62 -15.53
N VAL A 73 13.45 -2.73 -15.11
CA VAL A 73 14.55 -3.12 -14.22
C VAL A 73 14.02 -3.62 -12.88
N PHE A 74 13.09 -2.89 -12.26
CA PHE A 74 12.49 -3.29 -10.98
C PHE A 74 11.71 -4.61 -11.10
N MET A 75 10.89 -4.76 -12.15
CA MET A 75 10.11 -5.97 -12.41
C MET A 75 11.00 -7.17 -12.67
N SER A 76 12.12 -7.02 -13.37
CA SER A 76 13.09 -8.09 -13.58
C SER A 76 13.78 -8.51 -12.28
N LEU A 77 14.14 -7.54 -11.42
CA LEU A 77 14.71 -7.81 -10.10
C LEU A 77 13.72 -8.55 -9.21
N PHE A 78 12.45 -8.11 -9.23
CA PHE A 78 11.38 -8.74 -8.46
C PHE A 78 11.11 -10.17 -8.91
N ALA A 79 10.93 -10.37 -10.22
CA ALA A 79 10.68 -11.68 -10.82
C ALA A 79 11.79 -12.68 -10.46
N ARG A 80 13.06 -12.26 -10.57
CA ARG A 80 14.22 -13.10 -10.24
C ARG A 80 14.27 -13.51 -8.75
N LYS A 81 13.73 -12.69 -7.85
CA LYS A 81 13.61 -13.04 -6.42
C LYS A 81 12.44 -14.00 -6.17
N MET A 82 11.28 -13.76 -6.79
CA MET A 82 10.10 -14.63 -6.67
C MET A 82 10.31 -16.02 -7.25
N GLU A 83 11.05 -16.14 -8.35
CA GLU A 83 11.39 -17.43 -8.98
C GLU A 83 12.05 -18.40 -7.99
N LYS A 84 12.84 -17.88 -7.04
CA LYS A 84 13.49 -18.71 -5.99
C LYS A 84 12.50 -19.42 -5.09
N PHE A 85 11.27 -18.88 -4.96
CA PHE A 85 10.22 -19.43 -4.10
C PHE A 85 9.08 -20.09 -4.89
N GLY A 86 9.09 -20.02 -6.22
CA GLY A 86 8.02 -20.52 -7.10
C GLY A 86 8.06 -22.03 -7.40
N GLY A 87 9.02 -22.77 -6.83
CA GLY A 87 9.18 -24.21 -7.03
C GLY A 87 9.90 -24.56 -8.34
N GLN A 88 10.88 -25.46 -8.25
CA GLN A 88 11.60 -25.99 -9.41
C GLN A 88 10.74 -27.03 -10.14
N LYS A 89 9.76 -26.61 -10.94
CA LYS A 89 9.19 -27.47 -11.97
C LYS A 89 9.26 -26.77 -13.32
N GLY A 90 10.12 -27.31 -14.18
CA GLY A 90 10.21 -26.94 -15.58
C GLY A 90 11.15 -25.77 -15.84
N ARG A 91 12.43 -26.08 -15.98
CA ARG A 91 13.38 -25.28 -16.76
C ARG A 91 12.94 -25.33 -18.22
N SER A 92 11.82 -24.66 -18.55
CA SER A 92 11.38 -24.54 -19.93
C SER A 92 12.38 -23.64 -20.65
N SER A 93 13.04 -24.25 -21.62
CA SER A 93 14.02 -23.73 -22.57
C SER A 93 13.59 -22.46 -23.30
N GLU A 94 12.36 -21.97 -23.11
CA GLU A 94 11.80 -20.79 -23.74
C GLU A 94 12.14 -19.47 -23.02
N VAL A 95 12.36 -19.49 -21.69
CA VAL A 95 12.72 -18.30 -20.89
C VAL A 95 14.15 -17.83 -21.18
N LYS A 96 15.04 -18.74 -21.61
CA LYS A 96 16.46 -18.43 -21.86
C LYS A 96 16.69 -17.54 -23.09
N ARG A 97 15.70 -17.36 -23.99
CA ARG A 97 15.82 -16.50 -25.19
C ARG A 97 15.27 -15.09 -25.03
N LYS A 98 14.43 -14.81 -24.03
CA LYS A 98 14.05 -13.43 -23.72
C LYS A 98 15.21 -12.81 -22.96
N GLY A 99 16.12 -12.18 -23.71
CA GLY A 99 17.30 -11.49 -23.18
C GLY A 99 16.93 -10.51 -22.07
N TRP A 100 17.96 -10.06 -21.36
CA TRP A 100 18.01 -9.23 -20.13
C TRP A 100 16.97 -8.10 -19.92
N PHE A 101 16.11 -7.78 -20.91
CA PHE A 101 15.07 -6.75 -20.91
C PHE A 101 13.63 -7.24 -21.20
N GLY A 102 13.34 -8.56 -21.12
CA GLY A 102 12.07 -9.15 -21.56
C GLY A 102 11.05 -9.58 -20.49
N TYR A 103 11.11 -9.01 -19.27
CA TYR A 103 10.13 -9.30 -18.21
C TYR A 103 8.97 -8.30 -18.24
N ASP A 104 7.76 -8.80 -18.52
CA ASP A 104 6.51 -8.02 -18.55
C ASP A 104 5.64 -8.32 -17.32
N TYR A 105 4.67 -7.46 -16.99
CA TYR A 105 3.80 -7.57 -15.81
C TYR A 105 3.05 -8.91 -15.75
N GLU A 106 2.65 -9.46 -16.89
CA GLU A 106 2.01 -10.79 -16.97
C GLU A 106 2.90 -11.92 -16.44
N SER A 107 4.23 -11.83 -16.61
CA SER A 107 5.18 -12.83 -16.10
C SER A 107 5.26 -12.80 -14.57
N PHE A 108 5.22 -11.59 -13.99
CA PHE A 108 5.12 -11.42 -12.54
C PHE A 108 3.84 -12.07 -12.00
N VAL A 109 2.69 -11.85 -12.66
CA VAL A 109 1.42 -12.42 -12.20
C VAL A 109 1.42 -13.94 -12.34
N GLU A 110 2.10 -14.51 -13.34
CA GLU A 110 2.28 -15.95 -13.44
C GLU A 110 3.14 -16.52 -12.30
N LEU A 111 4.25 -15.86 -11.96
CA LEU A 111 5.09 -16.24 -10.82
C LEU A 111 4.33 -16.14 -9.49
N SER A 112 3.51 -15.10 -9.30
CA SER A 112 2.70 -14.96 -8.09
C SER A 112 1.62 -16.04 -8.01
N ARG A 113 0.95 -16.39 -9.12
CA ARG A 113 0.02 -17.53 -9.17
C ARG A 113 0.68 -18.85 -8.78
N ARG A 114 1.92 -19.10 -9.21
CA ARG A 114 2.68 -20.30 -8.80
C ARG A 114 3.01 -20.30 -7.32
N VAL A 115 3.38 -19.16 -6.76
CA VAL A 115 3.62 -19.00 -5.31
C VAL A 115 2.34 -19.26 -4.50
N MET A 116 1.16 -18.95 -5.07
CA MET A 116 -0.15 -19.21 -4.47
C MET A 116 -0.62 -20.67 -4.62
N GLN A 117 -0.27 -21.34 -5.73
CA GLN A 117 -0.64 -22.73 -6.02
C GLN A 117 0.22 -23.71 -5.20
N GLY A 118 -0.28 -24.13 -4.03
CA GLY A 118 0.31 -25.22 -3.24
C GLY A 118 0.77 -24.86 -1.83
N ARG A 119 0.43 -23.68 -1.31
CA ARG A 119 0.76 -23.26 0.06
C ARG A 119 -0.49 -22.88 0.85
N ASN A 120 -0.52 -23.21 2.14
CA ASN A 120 -1.55 -22.73 3.06
C ASN A 120 -1.34 -21.23 3.36
N ARG A 121 -2.41 -20.50 3.74
CA ARG A 121 -2.37 -19.05 4.05
C ARG A 121 -1.15 -18.61 4.90
N PRO A 122 -0.79 -19.29 6.02
CA PRO A 122 0.38 -18.88 6.81
C PRO A 122 1.72 -19.10 6.08
N GLN A 123 1.84 -20.15 5.28
CA GLN A 123 3.05 -20.44 4.49
C GLN A 123 3.23 -19.44 3.34
N GLN A 124 2.13 -18.97 2.75
CA GLN A 124 2.16 -17.91 1.73
C GLN A 124 2.68 -16.60 2.33
N GLN A 125 2.19 -16.22 3.51
CA GLN A 125 2.62 -14.99 4.20
C GLN A 125 4.11 -15.01 4.53
N GLN A 126 4.65 -16.16 4.97
CA GLN A 126 6.07 -16.30 5.25
C GLN A 126 6.94 -16.07 4.01
N VAL A 127 6.55 -16.64 2.86
CA VAL A 127 7.29 -16.48 1.60
C VAL A 127 7.20 -15.06 1.08
N VAL A 128 5.99 -14.48 1.07
CA VAL A 128 5.80 -13.10 0.62
C VAL A 128 6.62 -12.14 1.49
N ARG A 129 6.63 -12.37 2.80
CA ARG A 129 7.45 -11.61 3.74
C ARG A 129 8.94 -11.77 3.45
N GLU A 130 9.44 -12.97 3.20
CA GLU A 130 10.84 -13.19 2.84
C GLU A 130 11.21 -12.48 1.53
N VAL A 131 10.35 -12.55 0.52
CA VAL A 131 10.53 -11.85 -0.76
C VAL A 131 10.62 -10.35 -0.54
N LEU A 132 9.67 -9.77 0.20
CA LEU A 132 9.62 -8.33 0.51
C LEU A 132 10.86 -7.87 1.27
N LEU A 133 11.28 -8.62 2.31
CA LEU A 133 12.50 -8.33 3.05
C LEU A 133 13.75 -8.36 2.17
N SER A 134 13.75 -9.24 1.19
CA SER A 134 14.87 -9.42 0.27
C SER A 134 14.99 -8.31 -0.78
N MET A 135 14.00 -7.43 -0.87
CA MET A 135 13.95 -6.25 -1.74
C MET A 135 14.28 -4.95 -1.01
N LEU A 136 14.27 -4.96 0.33
CA LEU A 136 14.66 -3.79 1.10
C LEU A 136 16.15 -3.51 0.87
N PRO A 137 16.53 -2.27 0.49
CA PRO A 137 17.93 -1.92 0.31
C PRO A 137 18.69 -2.06 1.63
N PRO A 138 19.95 -2.55 1.62
CA PRO A 138 20.74 -2.79 2.83
C PRO A 138 21.08 -1.53 3.63
N ALA A 139 20.86 -0.34 3.06
CA ALA A 139 21.02 0.96 3.71
C ALA A 139 19.72 1.49 4.35
N ALA A 140 18.63 0.71 4.34
CA ALA A 140 17.42 1.09 5.06
C ALA A 140 17.71 1.08 6.57
N PRO A 141 17.51 2.19 7.31
CA PRO A 141 17.84 2.30 8.74
C PRO A 141 16.93 1.44 9.64
N ALA A 142 15.95 0.76 9.06
CA ALA A 142 14.96 -0.08 9.73
C ALA A 142 15.52 -1.48 9.98
N GLN A 143 15.75 -1.83 11.26
CA GLN A 143 16.10 -3.19 11.64
C GLN A 143 14.81 -3.99 11.81
N VAL A 144 14.67 -5.07 11.06
CA VAL A 144 13.51 -5.95 11.17
C VAL A 144 13.70 -6.80 12.42
N VAL A 145 12.80 -6.63 13.40
CA VAL A 145 12.82 -7.31 14.70
C VAL A 145 11.72 -8.36 14.79
N GLU A 146 11.93 -9.33 15.68
CA GLU A 146 10.94 -10.35 16.00
C GLU A 146 9.88 -9.75 16.93
N ALA A 147 8.64 -9.73 16.46
CA ALA A 147 7.47 -9.31 17.22
C ALA A 147 6.52 -10.49 17.43
N GLU A 148 5.84 -10.51 18.56
CA GLU A 148 4.86 -11.54 18.89
C GLU A 148 3.47 -11.05 18.50
N VAL A 149 2.84 -11.73 17.55
CA VAL A 149 1.49 -11.40 17.07
C VAL A 149 0.62 -12.64 17.28
N ASN A 150 -0.39 -12.54 18.15
CA ASN A 150 -1.29 -13.65 18.50
C ASN A 150 -0.59 -14.91 19.01
N GLY A 151 0.46 -14.75 19.83
CA GLY A 151 1.25 -15.87 20.38
C GLY A 151 2.24 -16.51 19.39
N VAL A 152 2.37 -15.96 18.17
CA VAL A 152 3.32 -16.44 17.16
C VAL A 152 4.41 -15.40 16.98
N LYS A 153 5.67 -15.79 17.24
CA LYS A 153 6.84 -14.96 16.95
C LYS A 153 7.06 -14.86 15.45
N GLN A 154 7.03 -13.65 14.91
CA GLN A 154 7.23 -13.38 13.50
C GLN A 154 8.13 -12.14 13.38
N LYS A 155 9.03 -12.07 12.39
CA LYS A 155 9.82 -10.84 12.20
C LYS A 155 9.06 -9.72 11.47
N SER A 156 7.88 -9.39 11.98
CA SER A 156 7.01 -8.33 11.46
C SER A 156 7.23 -6.99 12.16
N GLY A 157 8.15 -6.91 13.11
CA GLY A 157 8.54 -5.66 13.75
C GLY A 157 9.58 -4.92 12.92
N VAL A 158 9.50 -3.59 12.93
CA VAL A 158 10.53 -2.68 12.41
C VAL A 158 10.93 -1.74 13.54
N LEU A 159 12.19 -1.84 13.97
CA LEU A 159 12.76 -0.94 14.97
C LEU A 159 13.53 0.18 14.28
N ILE A 160 13.05 1.40 14.46
CA ILE A 160 13.72 2.64 14.10
C ILE A 160 14.54 3.06 15.32
N LYS A 161 15.85 2.84 15.28
CA LYS A 161 16.76 3.20 16.37
C LYS A 161 16.78 4.70 16.70
N LYS A 162 16.47 5.53 15.71
CA LYS A 162 16.59 6.98 15.80
C LYS A 162 15.51 7.63 14.93
N CYS A 163 14.42 8.06 15.55
CA CYS A 163 13.23 8.59 14.88
C CYS A 163 13.39 10.07 14.59
N ARG A 164 13.78 10.40 13.36
CA ARG A 164 13.98 11.80 12.91
C ARG A 164 12.83 12.74 13.24
N TYR A 165 11.58 12.26 13.18
CA TYR A 165 10.41 13.10 13.49
C TYR A 165 10.35 13.45 14.97
N LEU A 166 10.54 12.46 15.85
CA LEU A 166 10.51 12.66 17.29
C LEU A 166 11.72 13.47 17.77
N GLU A 167 12.91 13.23 17.20
CA GLU A 167 14.13 13.98 17.53
C GLU A 167 14.04 15.46 17.17
N ASN A 168 13.55 15.77 15.98
CA ASN A 168 13.49 17.15 15.53
C ASN A 168 12.33 17.92 16.15
N SER A 169 11.21 17.25 16.44
CA SER A 169 10.07 17.89 17.09
C SER A 169 10.25 18.03 18.59
N GLY A 170 10.90 17.06 19.24
CA GLY A 170 11.09 17.00 20.68
C GLY A 170 9.78 16.87 21.49
N CYS A 171 8.62 16.80 20.84
CA CYS A 171 7.32 16.95 21.50
C CYS A 171 6.48 15.67 21.37
N VAL A 172 6.09 15.12 22.52
CA VAL A 172 5.24 13.91 22.64
C VAL A 172 3.93 14.06 21.87
N GLY A 173 3.23 15.19 22.03
CA GLY A 173 1.96 15.44 21.35
C GLY A 173 2.07 15.44 19.82
N MET A 174 3.19 15.90 19.26
CA MET A 174 3.42 15.84 17.81
C MET A 174 3.63 14.40 17.36
N CYS A 175 4.46 13.64 18.08
CA CYS A 175 4.68 12.23 17.78
C CYS A 175 3.36 11.43 17.79
N VAL A 176 2.55 11.59 18.83
CA VAL A 176 1.29 10.83 18.97
C VAL A 176 0.26 11.27 17.93
N ASN A 177 -0.04 12.57 17.84
CA ASN A 177 -1.16 13.06 17.04
C ASN A 177 -0.87 13.16 15.55
N MET A 178 0.39 13.36 15.15
CA MET A 178 0.75 13.56 13.73
C MET A 178 1.44 12.36 13.11
N CYS A 179 2.10 11.52 13.91
CA CYS A 179 2.80 10.35 13.39
C CYS A 179 2.07 9.06 13.78
N LYS A 180 1.91 8.75 15.07
CA LYS A 180 1.36 7.48 15.53
C LYS A 180 -0.10 7.27 15.12
N LEU A 181 -1.02 8.13 15.56
CA LEU A 181 -2.45 7.92 15.32
C LEU A 181 -2.81 7.89 13.83
N PRO A 182 -2.36 8.86 12.98
CA PRO A 182 -2.71 8.85 11.57
C PRO A 182 -2.11 7.65 10.82
N THR A 183 -0.90 7.23 11.18
CA THR A 183 -0.23 6.09 10.53
C THR A 183 -0.92 4.78 10.91
N GLN A 184 -1.23 4.56 12.19
CA GLN A 184 -1.97 3.37 12.62
C GLN A 184 -3.34 3.30 11.95
N ASP A 185 -4.05 4.44 11.87
CA ASP A 185 -5.35 4.53 11.20
C ASP A 185 -5.24 4.24 9.69
N PHE A 186 -4.29 4.86 8.99
CA PHE A 186 -4.09 4.63 7.57
C PHE A 186 -3.78 3.16 7.26
N PHE A 187 -2.84 2.55 7.99
CA PHE A 187 -2.48 1.16 7.74
C PHE A 187 -3.61 0.20 8.10
N THR A 188 -4.30 0.44 9.21
CA THR A 188 -5.35 -0.47 9.71
C THR A 188 -6.65 -0.33 8.93
N LYS A 189 -7.13 0.90 8.68
CA LYS A 189 -8.44 1.17 8.08
C LYS A 189 -8.40 1.23 6.55
N GLU A 190 -7.41 1.92 5.98
CA GLU A 190 -7.33 2.13 4.52
C GLU A 190 -6.58 0.99 3.82
N PHE A 191 -5.43 0.61 4.36
CA PHE A 191 -4.59 -0.42 3.76
C PHE A 191 -4.96 -1.85 4.20
N GLY A 192 -5.71 -2.00 5.29
CA GLY A 192 -6.16 -3.30 5.81
C GLY A 192 -5.04 -4.16 6.41
N LEU A 193 -3.92 -3.54 6.83
CA LEU A 193 -2.82 -4.20 7.55
C LEU A 193 -2.75 -3.61 8.95
N PRO A 194 -3.14 -4.37 10.00
CA PRO A 194 -3.01 -3.90 11.37
C PRO A 194 -1.57 -3.45 11.67
N LEU A 195 -1.42 -2.27 12.25
CA LEU A 195 -0.14 -1.70 12.61
C LEU A 195 -0.23 -1.07 13.99
N THR A 196 0.67 -1.46 14.88
CA THR A 196 0.87 -0.82 16.18
C THR A 196 2.21 -0.11 16.19
N MET A 197 2.25 1.15 16.66
CA MET A 197 3.47 1.94 16.79
C MET A 197 3.77 2.25 18.25
N ASN A 198 4.96 1.90 18.70
CA ASN A 198 5.45 2.10 20.07
C ASN A 198 6.64 3.08 20.03
N PRO A 199 6.42 4.39 20.22
CA PRO A 199 7.50 5.35 20.36
C PRO A 199 8.16 5.22 21.74
N ASN A 200 9.48 5.38 21.79
CA ASN A 200 10.23 5.54 23.03
C ASN A 200 10.77 6.98 23.09
N PHE A 201 10.37 7.70 24.13
CA PHE A 201 10.65 9.12 24.30
C PHE A 201 12.00 9.39 25.01
N GLU A 202 12.63 8.37 25.58
CA GLU A 202 13.93 8.48 26.25
C GLU A 202 15.09 8.38 25.24
N ASP A 203 15.01 7.42 24.32
CA ASP A 203 16.05 7.17 23.31
C ASP A 203 15.70 7.71 21.92
N MET A 204 14.53 8.35 21.80
CA MET A 204 13.97 8.85 20.55
C MET A 204 13.79 7.76 19.47
N SER A 205 13.62 6.50 19.87
CA SER A 205 13.39 5.37 18.95
C SER A 205 11.88 5.15 18.73
N CYS A 206 11.54 4.35 17.71
CA CYS A 206 10.16 3.96 17.45
C CYS A 206 10.11 2.53 16.90
N GLU A 207 9.31 1.69 17.53
CA GLU A 207 9.00 0.35 17.06
C GLU A 207 7.66 0.35 16.31
N MET A 208 7.64 -0.31 15.17
CA MET A 208 6.45 -0.52 14.34
C MET A 208 6.18 -2.02 14.24
N VAL A 209 5.07 -2.48 14.79
CA VAL A 209 4.68 -3.90 14.76
C VAL A 209 3.56 -4.10 13.75
N TYR A 210 3.91 -4.69 12.60
CA TYR A 210 2.93 -5.06 11.59
C TYR A 210 2.22 -6.37 11.96
N GLY A 211 0.91 -6.39 11.74
CA GLY A 211 0.01 -7.50 12.07
C GLY A 211 -0.62 -7.40 13.47
N GLN A 212 -0.16 -6.48 14.33
CA GLN A 212 -0.74 -6.23 15.64
C GLN A 212 -1.81 -5.13 15.55
N GLU A 213 -3.00 -5.41 16.07
CA GLU A 213 -4.10 -4.45 16.14
C GLU A 213 -3.78 -3.35 17.16
N PRO A 214 -3.84 -2.06 16.77
CA PRO A 214 -3.53 -0.98 17.68
C PRO A 214 -4.55 -0.95 18.82
N PRO A 215 -4.11 -0.76 20.08
CA PRO A 215 -5.03 -0.63 21.20
C PRO A 215 -5.88 0.64 21.08
N PRO A 216 -7.07 0.69 21.71
CA PRO A 216 -7.80 1.94 21.91
C PRO A 216 -6.92 2.98 22.60
N TYR A 217 -7.09 4.25 22.24
CA TYR A 217 -6.23 5.34 22.68
C TYR A 217 -6.12 5.45 24.20
N GLU A 218 -7.22 5.19 24.92
CA GLU A 218 -7.30 5.29 26.38
C GLU A 218 -6.46 4.21 27.10
N GLN A 219 -6.23 3.08 26.43
CA GLN A 219 -5.44 1.97 26.95
C GLN A 219 -3.98 2.05 26.53
N ASP A 220 -3.65 2.94 25.59
CA ASP A 220 -2.30 3.11 25.08
C ASP A 220 -1.40 3.78 26.13
N PRO A 221 -0.22 3.21 26.45
CA PRO A 221 0.71 3.85 27.38
C PRO A 221 1.12 5.26 26.95
N VAL A 222 1.07 5.59 25.65
CA VAL A 222 1.41 6.93 25.17
C VAL A 222 0.45 8.00 25.66
N ALA A 223 -0.82 7.69 25.94
CA ALA A 223 -1.83 8.64 26.38
C ALA A 223 -1.53 9.23 27.77
N LYS A 224 -0.71 8.54 28.57
CA LYS A 224 -0.31 8.93 29.93
C LYS A 224 1.08 9.56 30.00
N GLN A 225 1.77 9.73 28.87
CA GLN A 225 3.14 10.23 28.85
C GLN A 225 3.22 11.73 29.21
N PRO A 226 4.18 12.17 30.04
CA PRO A 226 4.45 13.58 30.29
C PRO A 226 5.03 14.25 29.03
N CYS A 227 4.94 15.58 28.94
CA CYS A 227 5.67 16.28 27.88
C CYS A 227 7.19 16.28 28.21
N LEU A 228 8.04 16.26 27.18
CA LEU A 228 9.49 16.41 27.33
C LEU A 228 9.84 17.89 27.58
N ALA A 229 9.81 18.32 28.84
CA ALA A 229 9.98 19.72 29.22
C ALA A 229 11.34 20.32 28.83
N ASP A 230 12.40 19.49 28.82
CA ASP A 230 13.76 19.95 28.55
C ASP A 230 14.03 20.21 27.06
N ILE A 231 13.22 19.63 26.17
CA ILE A 231 13.46 19.63 24.71
C ILE A 231 12.32 20.31 23.95
N CYS A 232 11.07 20.13 24.39
CA CYS A 232 9.91 20.71 23.75
C CYS A 232 9.62 22.11 24.30
N SER A 233 9.82 23.15 23.49
CA SER A 233 9.54 24.54 23.86
C SER A 233 8.06 24.82 24.20
N MET A 234 7.15 23.97 23.72
CA MET A 234 5.71 24.06 23.98
C MET A 234 5.26 23.26 25.21
N ALA A 235 6.17 22.57 25.90
CA ALA A 235 5.82 21.75 27.04
C ALA A 235 5.36 22.59 28.24
N ASN A 236 4.35 22.09 28.94
CA ASN A 236 3.98 22.60 30.25
C ASN A 236 4.63 21.71 31.32
N PRO A 237 5.68 22.17 32.03
CA PRO A 237 6.37 21.35 33.03
C PRO A 237 5.53 21.08 34.28
N ARG A 238 4.39 21.75 34.45
CA ARG A 238 3.52 21.61 35.63
C ARG A 238 2.49 20.47 35.50
N SER A 239 2.31 19.92 34.31
CA SER A 239 1.34 18.84 34.07
C SER A 239 2.02 17.48 34.07
N SER A 240 1.48 16.52 34.83
CA SER A 240 1.97 15.13 34.87
C SER A 240 1.75 14.37 33.56
N VAL A 241 0.78 14.80 32.75
CA VAL A 241 0.48 14.25 31.42
C VAL A 241 0.61 15.36 30.40
N CYS A 242 1.07 15.03 29.19
CA CYS A 242 1.21 16.03 28.16
C CYS A 242 -0.15 16.59 27.72
N HIS A 243 -0.35 17.88 27.94
CA HIS A 243 -1.63 18.59 27.68
C HIS A 243 -2.15 18.48 26.23
N LYS A 244 -1.31 18.12 25.25
CA LYS A 244 -1.73 17.88 23.85
C LYS A 244 -2.19 16.45 23.58
N LEU A 245 -2.16 15.57 24.56
CA LEU A 245 -2.70 14.21 24.50
C LEU A 245 -4.10 14.11 25.08
N GLN A 246 -4.51 15.09 25.88
CA GLN A 246 -5.83 15.19 26.50
C GLN A 246 -6.65 16.18 25.68
N ALA A 247 -7.30 15.71 24.62
CA ALA A 247 -8.20 16.53 23.79
C ALA A 247 -9.56 15.86 23.71
#